data_AF-A0A161PBL5-F1
#
_entry.id   AF-A0A161PBL5-F1
#
_cell.length_a   1.000
_cell.length_b   1.000
_cell.length_c   1.000
_cell.angle_alpha   90.00
_cell.angle_beta   90.00
_cell.angle_gamma   90.00
#
_symmetry.space_group_name_H-M   'P 1'
#
loop_
_entity.id
_entity.type
_entity.pdbx_description
1 polymer ?
#
loop_
_entity_poly.entity_id
_entity_poly.type
_entity_poly.pdbx_seq_one_letter_code
_entity_poly.pdbx_strand_id
1 'polypeptide(L)' 'MQIMGYKPLEQDYRFWLVVNPATWLIPTLVAVLVVALAVHVYAFSLPDQGWSAPAPEAVEAVAAEEAAPAE' A
#
# COMPACT_ATOMS: atom_id res chain seq x y z
N MET A 1 26.59 2.27 7.70
CA MET A 1 26.83 0.84 7.44
C MET A 1 27.52 0.72 6.09
N GLN A 2 28.79 0.30 6.08
CA GLN A 2 29.51 -0.06 4.86
C GLN A 2 29.60 -1.57 4.83
N ILE A 3 29.24 -2.18 3.70
CA ILE A 3 29.36 -3.63 3.51
C ILE A 3 30.41 -3.82 2.41
N MET A 4 31.55 -4.45 2.71
CA MET A 4 32.61 -4.70 1.71
C MET A 4 33.09 -3.43 0.96
N GLY A 5 33.10 -2.27 1.62
CA GLY A 5 33.47 -0.99 1.01
C GLY A 5 32.38 -0.38 0.10
N TYR A 6 31.24 -1.04 -0.03
CA TYR A 6 30.05 -0.51 -0.69
C TYR A 6 29.25 0.36 0.30
N LYS A 7 28.83 1.53 -0.16
CA LYS A 7 27.95 2.43 0.59
C LYS A 7 26.61 2.56 -0.16
N PRO A 8 25.61 1.73 0.18
CA PRO A 8 24.37 1.59 -0.59
C PRO A 8 23.69 2.93 -0.89
N LEU A 9 23.44 3.73 0.14
CA LEU A 9 22.75 5.02 0.03
C LEU A 9 23.45 6.03 -0.90
N GLU A 10 24.75 5.88 -1.16
CA GLU A 10 25.51 6.78 -2.04
C GLU A 10 25.80 6.18 -3.41
N GLN A 11 25.59 4.87 -3.59
CA GLN A 11 26.06 4.14 -4.77
C GLN A 11 24.97 3.32 -5.46
N ASP A 12 23.78 3.15 -4.87
CA ASP A 12 22.66 2.37 -5.42
C ASP A 12 22.18 2.91 -6.78
N TYR A 13 22.30 4.22 -7.04
CA TYR A 13 21.96 4.79 -8.36
C TYR A 13 22.73 4.13 -9.52
N ARG A 14 23.89 3.54 -9.23
CA ARG A 14 24.73 2.86 -10.22
C ARG A 14 24.09 1.60 -10.79
N PHE A 15 23.04 1.07 -10.16
CA PHE A 15 22.25 -0.02 -10.73
C PHE A 15 21.75 0.31 -12.15
N TRP A 16 21.37 1.56 -12.39
CA TRP A 16 20.88 2.04 -13.69
C TRP A 16 21.97 2.14 -14.77
N LEU A 17 23.25 1.95 -14.42
CA LEU A 17 24.33 1.86 -15.41
C LEU A 17 24.35 0.49 -16.10
N VAL A 18 23.75 -0.53 -15.49
CA VAL A 18 23.68 -1.89 -16.03
C VAL A 18 22.27 -2.23 -16.50
N VAL A 19 21.26 -1.68 -15.83
CA VAL A 19 19.84 -1.91 -16.13
C VAL A 19 19.24 -0.63 -16.71
N ASN A 20 18.70 -0.70 -17.93
CA ASN A 20 18.08 0.47 -18.54
C ASN A 20 16.70 0.75 -17.91
N PRO A 21 16.50 1.89 -17.22
CA PRO A 21 15.24 2.21 -16.56
C PRO A 21 14.05 2.29 -17.53
N ALA A 22 14.25 2.80 -18.75
CA ALA A 22 13.17 2.91 -19.73
C ALA A 22 12.65 1.54 -20.18
N THR A 23 13.53 0.53 -20.23
CA THR A 23 13.14 -0.84 -20.60
C THR A 23 12.45 -1.58 -19.47
N TRP A 24 12.79 -1.30 -18.22
CA TRP A 24 12.28 -2.01 -17.04
C TRP A 24 11.08 -1.33 -16.36
N LEU A 25 10.81 -0.06 -16.68
CA LEU A 25 9.63 0.65 -16.20
C LEU A 25 8.33 -0.08 -16.60
N ILE A 26 8.17 -0.42 -17.89
CA ILE A 26 6.94 -1.06 -18.38
C ILE A 26 6.71 -2.44 -17.74
N PRO A 27 7.69 -3.37 -17.69
CA PRO A 27 7.54 -4.63 -16.95
C PRO A 27 7.16 -4.44 -15.49
N THR A 28 7.74 -3.43 -14.82
CA THR A 28 7.44 -3.14 -13.40
C THR A 28 5.99 -2.69 -13.24
N LEU A 29 5.52 -1.78 -14.10
CA LEU A 29 4.13 -1.32 -14.09
C LEU A 29 3.15 -2.46 -14.42
N VAL A 30 3.50 -3.34 -15.36
CA VAL A 30 2.71 -4.54 -15.66
C VAL A 30 2.65 -5.48 -14.47
N ALA A 31 3.77 -5.72 -13.78
CA ALA A 31 3.78 -6.55 -12.58
C ALA A 31 2.90 -5.97 -11.47
N VAL A 32 3.01 -4.67 -11.21
CA VAL A 32 2.15 -3.97 -10.22
C VAL A 32 0.68 -4.04 -10.63
N LEU A 33 0.36 -3.85 -11.92
CA LEU A 33 -1.00 -3.96 -12.44
C LEU A 33 -1.55 -5.38 -12.23
N VAL A 34 -0.79 -6.41 -12.56
CA VAL A 34 -1.20 -7.81 -12.37
C VAL A 34 -1.46 -8.10 -10.90
N VAL A 35 -0.57 -7.66 -10.00
CA VAL A 35 -0.76 -7.82 -8.55
C VAL A 35 -2.01 -7.08 -8.09
N ALA A 36 -2.22 -5.84 -8.53
CA ALA A 36 -3.40 -5.07 -8.18
C ALA A 36 -4.67 -5.79 -8.63
N LEU A 37 -4.74 -6.23 -9.89
CA LEU A 37 -5.90 -6.97 -10.40
C LEU A 37 -6.14 -8.26 -9.62
N ALA A 38 -5.10 -9.04 -9.33
CA ALA A 38 -5.22 -10.29 -8.57
C ALA A 38 -5.76 -10.05 -7.15
N VAL A 39 -5.25 -9.03 -6.44
CA VAL A 39 -5.71 -8.66 -5.10
C VAL A 39 -7.19 -8.26 -5.14
N HIS A 40 -7.59 -7.42 -6.10
CA HIS A 40 -8.99 -7.00 -6.21
C HIS A 40 -9.90 -8.18 -6.57
N VAL A 41 -9.54 -9.00 -7.55
CA VAL A 41 -10.31 -10.21 -7.92
C VAL A 41 -10.49 -11.13 -6.70
N TYR A 42 -9.43 -11.35 -5.93
CA TYR A 42 -9.51 -12.16 -4.72
C TYR A 42 -10.38 -11.49 -3.65
N ALA A 43 -10.19 -10.19 -3.39
CA ALA A 43 -11.02 -9.45 -2.44
C ALA A 43 -12.50 -9.52 -2.79
N PHE A 44 -12.87 -9.35 -4.07
CA PHE A 44 -14.24 -9.48 -4.55
C PHE A 44 -14.81 -10.90 -4.48
N SER A 45 -13.95 -11.92 -4.36
CA SER A 45 -14.40 -13.31 -4.18
C SER A 45 -14.78 -13.64 -2.73
N LEU A 46 -14.32 -12.84 -1.77
CA LEU A 46 -14.60 -13.04 -0.35
C LEU A 46 -16.00 -12.49 -0.01
N PRO A 47 -16.73 -13.14 0.91
CA PRO A 47 -18.00 -12.62 1.40
C PRO A 47 -17.78 -11.25 2.05
N ASP A 48 -18.73 -10.33 1.87
CA ASP A 48 -18.75 -9.00 2.50
C ASP A 48 -17.53 -8.12 2.21
N GLN A 49 -16.82 -8.36 1.10
CA GLN A 49 -15.71 -7.52 0.62
C GLN A 49 -15.97 -6.91 -0.77
N GLY A 50 -17.14 -7.18 -1.34
CA GLY A 50 -17.57 -6.61 -2.61
C GLY A 50 -18.21 -5.23 -2.48
N TRP A 51 -18.60 -4.63 -3.61
CA TRP A 51 -19.27 -3.32 -3.65
C TRP A 51 -20.62 -3.29 -2.91
N SER A 52 -21.19 -4.45 -2.61
CA SER A 52 -22.43 -4.64 -1.87
C SER A 52 -22.21 -5.15 -0.45
N ALA A 53 -20.97 -5.10 0.05
CA ALA A 53 -20.66 -5.43 1.43
C ALA A 53 -21.54 -4.58 2.36
N PRO A 54 -22.16 -5.19 3.39
CA PRO A 54 -22.90 -4.43 4.38
C PRO A 54 -21.95 -3.41 5.01
N ALA A 55 -22.38 -2.14 5.06
CA ALA A 55 -21.60 -1.10 5.69
C ALA A 55 -21.29 -1.55 7.13
N PRO A 56 -20.02 -1.46 7.59
CA PRO A 56 -19.72 -1.72 8.99
C PRO A 56 -20.61 -0.79 9.81
N GLU A 57 -21.34 -1.33 10.78
CA GLU A 57 -22.15 -0.52 11.69
C GLU A 57 -21.26 0.61 12.22
N ALA A 58 -21.64 1.85 11.91
CA ALA A 58 -20.94 3.01 12.40
C ALA A 58 -21.02 2.94 13.92
N VAL A 59 -19.92 2.58 14.58
CA VAL A 59 -19.76 2.80 16.01
C VAL A 59 -19.84 4.31 16.17
N GLU A 60 -21.02 4.79 16.55
CA GLU A 60 -21.21 6.15 17.00
C GLU A 60 -20.12 6.40 18.04
N ALA A 61 -19.22 7.34 17.74
CA ALA A 61 -18.36 7.88 18.77
C ALA A 61 -19.29 8.49 19.81
N VAL A 62 -19.50 7.74 20.91
CA VAL A 62 -20.28 8.21 22.06
C VAL A 62 -19.78 9.61 22.37
N ALA A 63 -20.72 10.54 22.28
CA ALA A 63 -20.52 11.96 22.47
C ALA A 63 -19.45 12.24 23.53
N ALA A 64 -18.37 12.90 23.11
CA ALA A 64 -17.46 13.59 24.03
C ALA A 64 -18.12 14.87 24.61
N GLU A 65 -19.45 14.87 24.76
CA GLU A 65 -20.26 16.03 25.14
C GLU A 65 -21.22 15.66 26.29
N GLU A 66 -20.76 14.93 27.31
CA GLU A 66 -21.43 14.95 28.61
C GLU A 66 -20.47 14.58 29.76
N ALA A 67 -19.40 15.36 29.92
CA ALA A 67 -18.62 15.38 31.15
C ALA A 67 -18.07 16.79 31.44
N ALA A 68 -18.95 17.79 31.36
CA ALA A 68 -18.81 19.00 32.15
C ALA A 68 -19.91 18.95 33.22
N PRO A 69 -19.62 18.47 34.46
CA PRO A 69 -20.50 18.80 35.56
C PRO A 69 -20.21 20.25 35.95
N ALA A 70 -21.25 21.06 35.86
CA ALA A 70 -21.38 22.24 36.70
C ALA A 70 -21.38 21.79 38.17
N GLU A 71 -20.39 22.25 38.95
CA GLU A 71 -20.50 22.91 40.26
C GLU A 71 -19.10 23.26 40.79
#